data_AF-B9K2D2-F1
#
_entry.id   AF-B9K2D2-F1
#
_cell.length_a   1.000
_cell.length_b   1.000
_cell.length_c   1.000
_cell.angle_alpha   90.00
_cell.angle_beta   90.00
_cell.angle_gamma   90.00
#
_symmetry.space_group_name_H-M   'P 1'
#
loop_
_entity.id
_entity.type
_entity.pdbx_description
1 polymer ?
#
loop_
_entity_poly.entity_id
_entity_poly.type
_entity_poly.pdbx_seq_one_letter_code
_entity_poly.pdbx_strand_id
1 'polypeptide(L)'
;MISAIASFAVIGGLVLNLFLCFVNTRIMPVSDTHVMLGEMTMLGAAFLLAVDRRPGLYLTLLLFVSYMLMIFALRGALDLKALRDIFIPVGFYFMGRRVAHVGLADRLVIACGLIVLTVALYEYLALESYLDYFNVLGYYIARGTVTLQESFGQTRGLFISGLRPEPRTLLPFLGQHRVSSVFLEPVSAGNFGVILYAWALFRPAMPWRLIVMALAMTSIVLADARFGFFTCVAITLLLPLYRFIPKTVWLVAPFLLLAVIAAYGLIVGAEGGANDLSGRLKVTAGILNSLDFQVVLGAKTTDAFTADSGISYTLTNFGLFGFVGLWAAFVLSPMKDPRAWAFRGMMVVYLLLLMLISNSFYSIKTAALMWFLIGTADAVDWTKILAYRDRKDGQSAEAAEKSRK
;
A
#
# COMPACT_ATOMS: atom_id res chain seq x y z
N MET A 1 1.18 21.46 -15.98
CA MET A 1 2.24 21.37 -14.95
C MET A 1 1.83 20.52 -13.74
N ILE A 2 0.80 20.88 -12.97
CA ILE A 2 0.36 20.13 -11.76
C ILE A 2 0.14 18.63 -12.01
N SER A 3 -0.62 18.26 -13.05
CA SER A 3 -0.88 16.86 -13.38
C SER A 3 0.37 16.07 -13.75
N ALA A 4 1.37 16.71 -14.37
CA ALA A 4 2.62 16.06 -14.75
C ALA A 4 3.48 15.76 -13.51
N ILE A 5 3.58 16.71 -12.58
CA ILE A 5 4.33 16.53 -11.32
C ILE A 5 3.66 15.45 -10.45
N ALA A 6 2.32 15.44 -10.36
CA ALA A 6 1.58 14.40 -9.64
C ALA A 6 1.79 13.02 -10.28
N SER A 7 1.77 12.95 -11.61
CA SER A 7 2.03 11.69 -12.33
C SER A 7 3.46 11.22 -12.13
N PHE A 8 4.43 12.15 -12.16
CA PHE A 8 5.83 11.86 -11.87
C PHE A 8 6.01 11.29 -10.47
N ALA A 9 5.43 11.91 -9.44
CA ALA A 9 5.54 11.43 -8.06
C ALA A 9 4.92 10.03 -7.87
N VAL A 10 3.73 9.79 -8.44
CA VAL A 10 3.01 8.52 -8.28
C VAL A 10 3.62 7.40 -9.12
N ILE A 11 3.83 7.62 -10.42
CA ILE A 11 4.39 6.62 -11.32
C ILE A 11 5.88 6.40 -11.01
N GLY A 12 6.62 7.46 -10.73
CA GLY A 12 8.01 7.38 -10.31
C GLY A 12 8.16 6.56 -9.03
N GLY A 13 7.31 6.77 -8.02
CA GLY A 13 7.28 5.93 -6.81
C GLY A 13 7.03 4.45 -7.10
N LEU A 14 6.14 4.14 -8.05
CA LEU A 14 5.84 2.77 -8.49
C LEU A 14 7.05 2.09 -9.16
N VAL A 15 7.72 2.77 -10.10
CA VAL A 15 8.79 2.16 -10.92
C VAL A 15 10.20 2.31 -10.34
N LEU A 16 10.37 3.10 -9.27
CA LEU A 16 11.68 3.44 -8.70
C LEU A 16 12.53 2.20 -8.42
N ASN A 17 11.97 1.19 -7.75
CA ASN A 17 12.72 -0.01 -7.38
C ASN A 17 13.12 -0.83 -8.61
N LEU A 18 12.23 -0.98 -9.60
CA LEU A 18 12.54 -1.65 -10.86
C LEU A 18 13.68 -0.94 -11.61
N PHE A 19 13.61 0.40 -11.70
CA PHE A 19 14.65 1.21 -12.33
C PHE A 19 15.99 1.05 -11.63
N LEU A 20 16.02 1.14 -10.30
CA LEU A 20 17.25 0.95 -9.52
C LEU A 20 17.78 -0.48 -9.61
N CYS A 21 16.92 -1.49 -9.71
CA CYS A 21 17.33 -2.87 -9.95
C CYS A 21 18.01 -3.03 -11.32
N PHE A 22 17.48 -2.38 -12.36
CA PHE A 22 18.14 -2.34 -13.67
C PHE A 22 19.51 -1.67 -13.61
N VAL A 23 19.59 -0.50 -12.97
CA VAL A 23 20.87 0.22 -12.77
C VAL A 23 21.87 -0.67 -12.04
N ASN A 24 21.44 -1.34 -10.97
CA ASN A 24 22.26 -2.29 -10.20
C ASN A 24 22.79 -3.45 -11.06
N THR A 25 21.96 -3.93 -11.98
CA THR A 25 22.28 -5.11 -12.79
C THR A 25 23.18 -4.77 -13.98
N ARG A 26 23.00 -3.60 -14.60
CA ARG A 26 23.61 -3.29 -15.90
C ARG A 26 24.60 -2.13 -15.91
N ILE A 27 24.57 -1.26 -14.90
CA ILE A 27 25.27 0.03 -14.95
C ILE A 27 26.25 0.16 -13.79
N MET A 28 25.76 0.15 -12.55
CA MET A 28 26.57 0.40 -11.36
C MET A 28 25.92 -0.18 -10.10
N PRO A 29 26.70 -0.60 -9.09
CA PRO A 29 26.16 -1.06 -7.82
C PRO A 29 25.29 0.02 -7.15
N VAL A 30 24.09 -0.39 -6.71
CA VAL A 30 23.14 0.49 -6.03
C VAL A 30 23.16 0.21 -4.53
N SER A 31 23.28 1.29 -3.74
CA SER A 31 23.16 1.26 -2.28
C SER A 31 21.79 1.78 -1.80
N ASP A 32 21.48 1.58 -0.53
CA ASP A 32 20.25 2.08 0.09
C ASP A 32 20.11 3.63 0.02
N THR A 33 21.23 4.36 -0.02
CA THR A 33 21.24 5.81 -0.22
C THR A 33 20.58 6.23 -1.53
N HIS A 34 20.80 5.49 -2.62
CA HIS A 34 20.19 5.79 -3.91
C HIS A 34 18.66 5.60 -3.87
N VAL A 35 18.20 4.57 -3.16
CA VAL A 35 16.78 4.32 -2.94
C VAL A 35 16.18 5.48 -2.16
N MET A 36 16.82 5.86 -1.04
CA MET A 36 16.36 6.98 -0.21
C MET A 36 16.31 8.29 -1.01
N LEU A 37 17.32 8.61 -1.81
CA LEU A 37 17.31 9.80 -2.67
C LEU A 37 16.17 9.78 -3.69
N GLY A 38 15.93 8.63 -4.33
CA GLY A 38 14.81 8.47 -5.27
C GLY A 38 13.46 8.66 -4.58
N GLU A 39 13.26 8.05 -3.41
CA GLU A 39 12.05 8.20 -2.61
C GLU A 39 11.84 9.64 -2.17
N MET A 40 12.89 10.32 -1.70
CA MET A 40 12.85 11.73 -1.30
C MET A 40 12.55 12.67 -2.47
N THR A 41 12.98 12.33 -3.68
CA THR A 41 12.66 13.12 -4.89
C THR A 41 11.17 13.04 -5.21
N MET A 42 10.59 11.83 -5.19
CA MET A 42 9.16 11.64 -5.42
C MET A 42 8.32 12.27 -4.29
N LEU A 43 8.76 12.10 -3.05
CA LEU A 43 8.11 12.65 -1.87
C LEU A 43 8.18 14.18 -1.84
N GLY A 44 9.32 14.77 -2.21
CA GLY A 44 9.49 16.21 -2.36
C GLY A 44 8.55 16.78 -3.41
N ALA A 45 8.42 16.13 -4.57
CA ALA A 45 7.45 16.50 -5.59
C ALA A 45 6.00 16.42 -5.06
N ALA A 46 5.67 15.41 -4.25
CA ALA A 46 4.36 15.31 -3.62
C ALA A 46 4.11 16.46 -2.62
N PHE A 47 5.09 16.79 -1.76
CA PHE A 47 4.96 17.90 -0.82
C PHE A 47 4.85 19.26 -1.52
N LEU A 48 5.62 19.50 -2.59
CA LEU A 48 5.52 20.72 -3.39
C LEU A 48 4.09 20.94 -3.92
N LEU A 49 3.39 19.87 -4.28
CA LEU A 49 1.98 19.94 -4.70
C LEU A 49 0.99 19.94 -3.53
N ALA A 50 1.38 19.42 -2.37
CA ALA A 50 0.54 19.36 -1.17
C ALA A 50 0.49 20.70 -0.41
N VAL A 51 1.52 21.54 -0.55
CA VAL A 51 1.62 22.85 0.11
C VAL A 51 0.42 23.72 -0.27
N ASP A 52 -0.26 24.23 0.75
CA ASP A 52 -1.41 25.13 0.64
C ASP A 52 -1.46 26.05 1.87
N ARG A 53 -2.30 27.08 1.86
CA ARG A 53 -2.48 27.99 3.00
C ARG A 53 -3.20 27.36 4.20
N ARG A 54 -3.73 26.14 4.05
CA ARG A 54 -4.49 25.46 5.10
C ARG A 54 -3.55 24.86 6.14
N PRO A 55 -3.85 25.01 7.44
CA PRO A 55 -2.94 24.57 8.50
C PRO A 55 -2.84 23.05 8.62
N GLY A 56 -3.76 22.28 8.03
CA GLY A 56 -3.86 20.83 8.23
C GLY A 56 -2.56 20.07 7.98
N LEU A 57 -1.89 20.31 6.85
CA LEU A 57 -0.61 19.66 6.53
C LEU A 57 0.46 19.99 7.57
N TYR A 58 0.64 21.28 7.86
CA TYR A 58 1.68 21.76 8.77
C TYR A 58 1.46 21.29 10.20
N LEU A 59 0.21 21.29 10.68
CA LEU A 59 -0.13 20.78 12.01
C LEU A 59 0.12 19.27 12.10
N THR A 60 -0.27 18.50 11.09
CA THR A 60 0.02 17.06 11.06
C THR A 60 1.52 16.78 11.10
N LEU A 61 2.30 17.48 10.27
CA LEU A 61 3.76 17.32 10.25
C LEU A 61 4.41 17.80 11.56
N LEU A 62 4.02 18.96 12.08
CA LEU A 62 4.57 19.51 13.32
C LEU A 62 4.30 18.61 14.52
N LEU A 63 3.07 18.11 14.67
CA LEU A 63 2.70 17.21 15.75
C LEU A 63 3.45 15.88 15.63
N PHE A 64 3.49 15.30 14.42
CA PHE A 64 4.16 14.03 14.20
C PHE A 64 5.68 14.12 14.39
N VAL A 65 6.34 15.13 13.82
CA VAL A 65 7.78 15.32 13.98
C VAL A 65 8.14 15.61 15.44
N SER A 66 7.38 16.48 16.12
CA SER A 66 7.60 16.74 17.56
C SER A 66 7.46 15.45 18.39
N TYR A 67 6.47 14.62 18.09
CA TYR A 67 6.28 13.33 18.73
C TYR A 67 7.44 12.36 18.45
N MET A 68 7.91 12.27 17.20
CA MET A 68 9.03 11.41 16.84
C MET A 68 10.35 11.87 17.47
N LEU A 69 10.58 13.19 17.57
CA LEU A 69 11.75 13.73 18.29
C LEU A 69 11.73 13.33 19.78
N MET A 70 10.56 13.36 20.41
CA MET A 70 10.41 12.85 21.78
C MET A 70 10.74 11.35 21.85
N ILE A 71 10.22 10.53 20.93
CA ILE A 71 10.52 9.09 20.87
C ILE A 71 12.01 8.83 20.65
N PHE A 72 12.68 9.57 19.76
CA PHE A 72 14.11 9.45 19.53
C PHE A 72 14.94 9.85 20.76
N ALA A 73 14.53 10.90 21.47
CA ALA A 73 15.17 11.30 22.72
C ALA A 73 15.05 10.21 23.80
N LEU A 74 13.89 9.56 23.91
CA LEU A 74 13.69 8.44 24.85
C LEU A 74 14.53 7.22 24.48
N ARG A 75 14.67 6.91 23.18
CA ARG A 75 15.44 5.76 22.68
C ARG A 75 16.95 5.98 22.66
N GLY A 76 17.40 7.23 22.59
CA GLY A 76 18.79 7.57 22.28
C GLY A 76 19.23 7.20 20.86
N ALA A 77 18.29 6.99 19.94
CA ALA A 77 18.56 6.56 18.56
C ALA A 77 17.66 7.30 17.56
N LEU A 78 18.25 7.70 16.43
CA LEU A 78 17.54 8.34 15.31
C LEU A 78 17.14 7.28 14.28
N ASP A 79 15.83 7.14 14.05
CA ASP A 79 15.31 6.30 12.98
C ASP A 79 14.64 7.15 11.89
N LEU A 80 15.43 7.58 10.91
CA LEU A 80 14.94 8.38 9.79
C LEU A 80 13.97 7.61 8.87
N LYS A 81 14.03 6.27 8.89
CA LYS A 81 13.13 5.42 8.10
C LYS A 81 11.70 5.54 8.62
N ALA A 82 11.51 5.50 9.94
CA ALA A 82 10.21 5.71 10.56
C ALA A 82 9.57 7.06 10.14
N LEU A 83 10.34 8.15 10.13
CA LEU A 83 9.84 9.45 9.68
C LEU A 83 9.36 9.39 8.22
N ARG A 84 10.19 8.87 7.33
CA ARG A 84 9.88 8.72 5.90
C ARG A 84 8.60 7.90 5.68
N ASP A 85 8.47 6.80 6.41
CA ASP A 85 7.34 5.87 6.26
C ASP A 85 6.00 6.54 6.55
N ILE A 86 5.95 7.58 7.38
CA ILE A 86 4.74 8.39 7.62
C ILE A 86 4.65 9.61 6.69
N PHE A 87 5.79 10.20 6.31
CA PHE A 87 5.80 11.30 5.35
C PHE A 87 5.22 10.88 4.00
N ILE A 88 5.43 9.64 3.55
CA ILE A 88 4.84 9.12 2.31
C ILE A 88 3.30 9.19 2.35
N PRO A 89 2.60 8.52 3.30
CA PRO A 89 1.17 8.69 3.50
C PRO A 89 0.69 10.14 3.54
N VAL A 90 1.32 10.96 4.38
CA VAL A 90 0.91 12.37 4.57
C VAL A 90 1.08 13.17 3.28
N GLY A 91 2.24 13.09 2.64
CA GLY A 91 2.57 13.83 1.42
C GLY A 91 1.63 13.49 0.27
N PHE A 92 1.43 12.20 -0.02
CA PHE A 92 0.54 11.76 -1.11
C PHE A 92 -0.94 12.01 -0.79
N TYR A 93 -1.35 11.89 0.46
CA TYR A 93 -2.71 12.24 0.90
C TYR A 93 -3.02 13.72 0.66
N PHE A 94 -2.20 14.63 1.17
CA PHE A 94 -2.42 16.05 1.00
C PHE A 94 -2.24 16.51 -0.45
N MET A 95 -1.32 15.89 -1.21
CA MET A 95 -1.24 16.09 -2.66
C MET A 95 -2.55 15.71 -3.35
N GLY A 96 -3.11 14.53 -3.05
CA GLY A 96 -4.39 14.09 -3.59
C GLY A 96 -5.54 15.04 -3.24
N ARG A 97 -5.60 15.50 -1.99
CA ARG A 97 -6.60 16.49 -1.55
C ARG A 97 -6.48 17.82 -2.26
N ARG A 98 -5.25 18.27 -2.53
CA ARG A 98 -4.99 19.58 -3.13
C ARG A 98 -5.25 19.59 -4.63
N VAL A 99 -4.91 18.49 -5.30
CA VAL A 99 -5.15 18.31 -6.74
C VAL A 99 -6.64 18.02 -7.01
N ALA A 100 -7.27 17.15 -6.21
CA ALA A 100 -8.69 16.81 -6.25
C ALA A 100 -9.24 16.51 -7.67
N HIS A 101 -8.40 15.99 -8.57
CA HIS A 101 -8.73 15.81 -9.98
C HIS A 101 -9.03 14.34 -10.30
N VAL A 102 -10.32 13.99 -10.31
CA VAL A 102 -10.83 12.63 -10.50
C VAL A 102 -10.32 11.96 -11.79
N GLY A 103 -10.35 12.67 -12.92
CA GLY A 103 -9.86 12.13 -14.19
C GLY A 103 -8.34 11.93 -14.25
N LEU A 104 -7.57 12.51 -13.32
CA LEU A 104 -6.14 12.23 -13.19
C LEU A 104 -5.94 10.96 -12.37
N ALA A 105 -6.66 10.83 -11.25
CA ALA A 105 -6.70 9.59 -10.48
C ALA A 105 -7.06 8.38 -11.33
N ASP A 106 -8.10 8.47 -12.17
CA ASP A 106 -8.48 7.39 -13.08
C ASP A 106 -7.37 7.02 -14.07
N ARG A 107 -6.73 8.02 -14.67
CA ARG A 107 -5.60 7.82 -15.60
C ARG A 107 -4.40 7.20 -14.91
N LEU A 108 -4.09 7.61 -13.68
CA LEU A 108 -2.99 7.03 -12.90
C LEU A 108 -3.26 5.57 -12.54
N VAL A 109 -4.49 5.23 -12.14
CA VAL A 109 -4.87 3.84 -11.86
C VAL A 109 -4.72 2.97 -13.10
N ILE A 110 -5.20 3.43 -14.26
CA ILE A 110 -5.04 2.72 -15.54
C ILE A 110 -3.56 2.58 -15.90
N ALA A 111 -2.80 3.69 -15.89
CA ALA A 111 -1.39 3.69 -16.27
C ALA A 111 -0.55 2.77 -15.36
N CYS A 112 -0.73 2.86 -14.04
CA CYS A 112 -0.05 1.99 -13.09
C CYS A 112 -0.44 0.52 -13.28
N GLY A 113 -1.74 0.22 -13.48
CA GLY A 113 -2.19 -1.15 -13.76
C GLY A 113 -1.58 -1.73 -15.03
N LEU A 114 -1.48 -0.92 -16.10
CA LEU A 114 -0.86 -1.34 -17.36
C LEU A 114 0.64 -1.57 -17.21
N ILE A 115 1.35 -0.67 -16.51
CA ILE A 115 2.79 -0.83 -16.22
C ILE A 115 3.04 -2.13 -15.44
N VAL A 116 2.28 -2.36 -14.37
CA VAL A 116 2.40 -3.57 -13.54
C VAL A 116 2.12 -4.81 -14.37
N LEU A 117 1.05 -4.84 -15.16
CA LEU A 117 0.74 -6.04 -15.96
C LEU A 117 1.79 -6.27 -17.05
N THR A 118 2.25 -5.22 -17.73
CA THR A 118 3.24 -5.35 -18.81
C THR A 118 4.53 -5.97 -18.30
N VAL A 119 5.05 -5.47 -17.17
CA VAL A 119 6.26 -6.03 -16.55
C VAL A 119 6.01 -7.41 -15.94
N ALA A 120 4.81 -7.66 -15.40
CA ALA A 120 4.44 -8.99 -14.90
C ALA A 120 4.42 -10.04 -16.02
N LEU A 121 3.85 -9.71 -17.17
CA LEU A 121 3.82 -10.60 -18.34
C LEU A 121 5.23 -10.82 -18.89
N TYR A 122 6.07 -9.80 -18.91
CA TYR A 122 7.47 -9.95 -19.31
C TYR A 122 8.25 -10.89 -18.37
N GLU A 123 8.10 -10.70 -17.04
CA GLU A 123 8.70 -11.58 -16.04
C GLU A 123 8.21 -13.02 -16.18
N TYR A 124 6.91 -13.23 -16.42
CA TYR A 124 6.31 -14.56 -16.53
C TYR A 124 6.70 -15.29 -17.82
N LEU A 125 6.65 -14.60 -18.97
CA LEU A 125 6.86 -15.20 -20.27
C LEU A 125 8.35 -15.36 -20.63
N ALA A 126 9.22 -14.52 -20.07
CA ALA A 126 10.64 -14.46 -20.41
C ALA A 126 11.52 -14.29 -19.17
N LEU A 127 11.34 -15.16 -18.16
CA LEU A 127 12.00 -15.07 -16.85
C LEU A 127 13.53 -14.93 -16.92
N GLU A 128 14.21 -15.73 -17.74
CA GLU A 128 15.67 -15.66 -17.86
C GLU A 128 16.13 -14.30 -18.40
N SER A 129 15.46 -13.80 -19.44
CA SER A 129 15.72 -12.48 -19.99
C SER A 129 15.39 -11.38 -18.99
N TYR A 130 14.29 -11.52 -18.24
CA TYR A 130 13.96 -10.62 -17.14
C TYR A 130 15.09 -10.56 -16.11
N LEU A 131 15.62 -11.70 -15.66
CA LEU A 131 16.69 -11.77 -14.67
C LEU A 131 18.05 -11.27 -15.20
N ASP A 132 18.30 -11.35 -16.51
CA ASP A 132 19.50 -10.75 -17.14
C ASP A 132 19.51 -9.21 -17.06
N TYR A 133 18.34 -8.59 -17.04
CA TYR A 133 18.17 -7.14 -16.91
C TYR A 133 17.85 -6.70 -15.48
N PHE A 134 17.20 -7.56 -14.69
CA PHE A 134 16.70 -7.27 -13.35
C PHE A 134 17.11 -8.39 -12.39
N ASN A 135 18.37 -8.40 -11.97
CA ASN A 135 18.83 -9.31 -10.92
C ASN A 135 18.25 -8.86 -9.57
N VAL A 136 17.06 -9.36 -9.27
CA VAL A 136 16.29 -9.00 -8.07
C VAL A 136 17.06 -9.34 -6.81
N LEU A 137 17.56 -10.56 -6.69
CA LEU A 137 18.30 -11.00 -5.52
C LEU A 137 19.57 -10.16 -5.29
N GLY A 138 20.34 -9.92 -6.35
CA GLY A 138 21.53 -9.07 -6.29
C GLY A 138 21.21 -7.64 -5.88
N TYR A 139 20.07 -7.08 -6.29
CA TYR A 139 19.61 -5.76 -5.87
C TYR A 139 19.30 -5.71 -4.36
N TYR A 140 18.61 -6.71 -3.81
CA TYR A 140 18.32 -6.75 -2.37
C TYR A 140 19.55 -7.02 -1.51
N ILE A 141 20.53 -7.79 -2.02
CA ILE A 141 21.82 -7.97 -1.37
C ILE A 141 22.63 -6.66 -1.38
N ALA A 142 22.69 -5.96 -2.50
CA ALA A 142 23.43 -4.68 -2.63
C ALA A 142 22.88 -3.59 -1.69
N ARG A 143 21.57 -3.63 -1.41
CA ARG A 143 20.91 -2.77 -0.43
C ARG A 143 21.12 -3.18 1.02
N GLY A 144 21.68 -4.36 1.28
CA GLY A 144 21.82 -4.92 2.63
C GLY A 144 20.51 -5.36 3.27
N THR A 145 19.45 -5.59 2.48
CA THR A 145 18.16 -6.06 2.99
C THR A 145 18.07 -7.58 3.06
N VAL A 146 18.88 -8.29 2.26
CA VAL A 146 18.98 -9.74 2.25
C VAL A 146 20.45 -10.13 2.39
N THR A 147 20.72 -11.10 3.25
CA THR A 147 22.07 -11.65 3.46
C THR A 147 22.38 -12.82 2.51
N LEU A 148 23.67 -13.11 2.32
CA LEU A 148 24.11 -14.28 1.55
C LEU A 148 23.68 -15.61 2.18
N GLN A 149 23.46 -15.61 3.50
CA GLN A 149 23.00 -16.79 4.24
C GLN A 149 21.52 -17.07 3.96
N GLU A 150 20.67 -16.03 3.96
CA GLU A 150 19.24 -16.14 3.62
C GLU A 150 18.99 -16.53 2.17
N SER A 151 19.95 -16.24 1.29
CA SER A 151 19.90 -16.58 -0.14
C SER A 151 20.59 -17.90 -0.48
N PHE A 152 20.99 -18.69 0.52
CA PHE A 152 21.72 -19.96 0.32
C PHE A 152 22.96 -19.81 -0.58
N GLY A 153 23.64 -18.67 -0.50
CA GLY A 153 24.82 -18.35 -1.32
C GLY A 153 24.51 -17.92 -2.76
N GLN A 154 23.23 -17.79 -3.15
CA GLN A 154 22.86 -17.29 -4.48
C GLN A 154 22.98 -15.77 -4.54
N THR A 155 23.60 -15.27 -5.62
CA THR A 155 23.76 -13.83 -5.88
C THR A 155 22.91 -13.35 -7.05
N ARG A 156 22.26 -14.28 -7.76
CA ARG A 156 21.38 -14.02 -8.90
C ARG A 156 20.09 -14.80 -8.76
N GLY A 157 18.96 -14.13 -9.03
CA GLY A 157 17.67 -14.80 -9.09
C GLY A 157 16.50 -13.89 -8.69
N LEU A 158 15.35 -14.52 -8.53
CA LEU A 158 14.16 -13.90 -7.94
C LEU A 158 14.37 -13.60 -6.45
N PHE A 159 13.51 -12.76 -5.89
CA PHE A 159 13.44 -12.56 -4.45
C PHE A 159 13.14 -13.89 -3.72
N ILE A 160 13.51 -14.02 -2.44
CA ILE A 160 13.38 -15.26 -1.65
C ILE A 160 11.95 -15.85 -1.69
N SER A 161 10.93 -15.00 -1.82
CA SER A 161 9.52 -15.41 -1.92
C SER A 161 8.98 -15.57 -3.35
N GLY A 162 9.83 -15.49 -4.38
CA GLY A 162 9.51 -15.58 -5.80
C GLY A 162 9.25 -16.99 -6.31
N LEU A 163 9.69 -18.02 -5.56
CA LEU A 163 9.35 -19.42 -5.80
C LEU A 163 8.57 -19.97 -4.60
N ARG A 164 7.51 -20.74 -4.88
CA ARG A 164 6.70 -21.38 -3.84
C ARG A 164 6.70 -22.90 -4.01
N PRO A 165 7.53 -23.63 -3.24
CA PRO A 165 7.48 -25.08 -3.23
C PRO A 165 6.22 -25.53 -2.49
N GLU A 166 5.24 -26.10 -3.22
CA GLU A 166 4.02 -26.84 -2.80
C GLU A 166 2.76 -26.43 -3.60
N PRO A 167 1.72 -27.29 -3.73
CA PRO A 167 0.49 -27.03 -4.50
C PRO A 167 -0.49 -26.07 -3.77
N ARG A 168 0.06 -25.00 -3.18
CA ARG A 168 -0.67 -23.96 -2.45
C ARG A 168 -0.89 -22.70 -3.31
N THR A 169 -0.73 -22.77 -4.61
CA THR A 169 -0.96 -21.63 -5.49
C THR A 169 -2.46 -21.45 -5.79
N LEU A 170 -2.89 -20.22 -6.06
CA LEU A 170 -4.28 -19.90 -6.43
C LEU A 170 -4.71 -20.69 -7.67
N LEU A 171 -3.82 -20.79 -8.66
CA LEU A 171 -4.01 -21.56 -9.89
C LEU A 171 -2.80 -22.49 -10.10
N PRO A 172 -2.85 -23.74 -9.64
CA PRO A 172 -1.73 -24.69 -9.71
C PRO A 172 -1.14 -24.91 -11.10
N PHE A 173 -1.94 -24.75 -12.15
CA PHE A 173 -1.50 -24.92 -13.53
C PHE A 173 -0.58 -23.79 -14.04
N LEU A 174 -0.51 -22.64 -13.35
CA LEU A 174 0.38 -21.53 -13.74
C LEU A 174 1.84 -21.73 -13.30
N GLY A 175 2.12 -22.80 -12.55
CA GLY A 175 3.46 -23.11 -12.04
C GLY A 175 3.72 -22.58 -10.63
N GLN A 176 4.97 -22.73 -10.17
CA GLN A 176 5.42 -22.32 -8.82
C GLN A 176 6.03 -20.92 -8.78
N HIS A 177 6.18 -20.28 -9.92
CA HIS A 177 6.73 -18.93 -10.05
C HIS A 177 5.69 -17.90 -9.65
N ARG A 178 6.05 -17.07 -8.67
CA ARG A 178 5.24 -15.95 -8.21
C ARG A 178 5.78 -14.66 -8.82
N VAL A 179 4.98 -14.05 -9.67
CA VAL A 179 5.39 -12.86 -10.42
C VAL A 179 5.45 -11.65 -9.51
N SER A 180 6.58 -10.94 -9.55
CA SER A 180 6.84 -9.78 -8.70
C SER A 180 6.57 -8.44 -9.39
N SER A 181 6.67 -8.41 -10.72
CA SER A 181 6.54 -7.23 -11.56
C SER A 181 7.48 -6.10 -11.09
N VAL A 182 7.06 -4.83 -11.31
CA VAL A 182 7.79 -3.62 -10.93
C VAL A 182 8.11 -3.53 -9.43
N PHE A 183 7.46 -4.34 -8.59
CA PHE A 183 7.62 -4.32 -7.14
C PHE A 183 8.80 -5.13 -6.65
N LEU A 184 9.34 -6.02 -7.48
CA LEU A 184 10.43 -6.97 -7.17
C LEU A 184 10.12 -7.96 -6.03
N GLU A 185 8.93 -7.86 -5.45
CA GLU A 185 8.36 -8.74 -4.44
C GLU A 185 6.93 -9.13 -4.83
N PRO A 186 6.57 -10.43 -4.87
CA PRO A 186 5.22 -10.85 -5.23
C PRO A 186 4.14 -10.36 -4.26
N VAL A 187 4.45 -10.24 -2.96
CA VAL A 187 3.51 -9.76 -1.94
C VAL A 187 3.01 -8.34 -2.26
N SER A 188 3.94 -7.48 -2.69
CA SER A 188 3.65 -6.10 -3.04
C SER A 188 2.75 -5.98 -4.28
N ALA A 189 2.93 -6.85 -5.28
CA ALA A 189 2.08 -6.91 -6.47
C ALA A 189 0.62 -7.28 -6.14
N GLY A 190 0.44 -8.24 -5.21
CA GLY A 190 -0.88 -8.61 -4.71
C GLY A 190 -1.59 -7.48 -3.98
N ASN A 191 -0.86 -6.81 -3.08
CA ASN A 191 -1.37 -5.67 -2.31
C ASN A 191 -1.77 -4.51 -3.23
N PHE A 192 -0.96 -4.26 -4.26
CA PHE A 192 -1.26 -3.25 -5.25
C PHE A 192 -2.54 -3.53 -6.05
N GLY A 193 -2.77 -4.80 -6.40
CA GLY A 193 -4.02 -5.22 -7.05
C GLY A 193 -5.26 -4.83 -6.26
N VAL A 194 -5.24 -4.93 -4.93
CA VAL A 194 -6.37 -4.52 -4.07
C VAL A 194 -6.67 -3.02 -4.22
N ILE A 195 -5.64 -2.18 -4.31
CA ILE A 195 -5.78 -0.73 -4.46
C ILE A 195 -6.48 -0.39 -5.78
N LEU A 196 -6.04 -1.01 -6.88
CA LEU A 196 -6.65 -0.84 -8.21
C LEU A 196 -8.10 -1.32 -8.23
N TYR A 197 -8.35 -2.51 -7.68
CA TYR A 197 -9.69 -3.10 -7.61
C TYR A 197 -10.64 -2.23 -6.77
N ALA A 198 -10.20 -1.77 -5.59
CA ALA A 198 -11.00 -0.94 -4.71
C ALA A 198 -11.39 0.40 -5.37
N TRP A 199 -10.47 1.04 -6.10
CA TRP A 199 -10.78 2.26 -6.83
C TRP A 199 -11.80 2.03 -7.95
N ALA A 200 -11.61 0.98 -8.75
CA ALA A 200 -12.54 0.59 -9.80
C ALA A 200 -13.92 0.21 -9.22
N LEU A 201 -13.96 -0.47 -8.07
CA LEU A 201 -15.20 -0.82 -7.39
C LEU A 201 -15.95 0.44 -6.93
N PHE A 202 -15.24 1.38 -6.30
CA PHE A 202 -15.78 2.66 -5.83
C PHE A 202 -16.23 3.58 -6.97
N ARG A 203 -15.68 3.44 -8.19
CA ARG A 203 -15.95 4.33 -9.33
C ARG A 203 -16.72 3.64 -10.46
N PRO A 204 -18.06 3.49 -10.35
CA PRO A 204 -18.90 2.98 -11.43
C PRO A 204 -18.75 3.73 -12.76
N ALA A 205 -18.50 5.04 -12.71
CA ALA A 205 -18.38 5.91 -13.86
C ALA A 205 -16.95 5.98 -14.46
N MET A 206 -16.00 5.18 -13.95
CA MET A 206 -14.62 5.18 -14.43
C MET A 206 -14.56 4.61 -15.86
N PRO A 207 -13.85 5.26 -16.80
CA PRO A 207 -13.60 4.66 -18.11
C PRO A 207 -12.74 3.40 -17.93
N TRP A 208 -13.04 2.34 -18.69
CA TRP A 208 -12.31 1.07 -18.62
C TRP A 208 -12.32 0.39 -17.25
N ARG A 209 -13.33 0.67 -16.41
CA ARG A 209 -13.50 0.08 -15.07
C ARG A 209 -13.28 -1.43 -15.04
N LEU A 210 -13.92 -2.15 -15.97
CA LEU A 210 -13.82 -3.62 -16.04
C LEU A 210 -12.41 -4.08 -16.43
N ILE A 211 -11.73 -3.34 -17.30
CA ILE A 211 -10.33 -3.61 -17.62
C ILE A 211 -9.47 -3.41 -16.38
N VAL A 212 -9.65 -2.33 -15.62
CA VAL A 212 -8.89 -2.10 -14.39
C VAL A 212 -9.13 -3.21 -13.35
N MET A 213 -10.38 -3.67 -13.21
CA MET A 213 -10.68 -4.83 -12.36
C MET A 213 -9.96 -6.08 -12.86
N ALA A 214 -9.96 -6.33 -14.18
CA ALA A 214 -9.21 -7.44 -14.76
C ALA A 214 -7.70 -7.32 -14.51
N LEU A 215 -7.10 -6.14 -14.74
CA LEU A 215 -5.68 -5.86 -14.46
C LEU A 215 -5.33 -6.17 -12.99
N ALA A 216 -6.19 -5.72 -12.06
CA ALA A 216 -6.03 -5.97 -10.65
C ALA A 216 -6.06 -7.47 -10.31
N MET A 217 -7.07 -8.19 -10.81
CA MET A 217 -7.23 -9.62 -10.55
C MET A 217 -6.12 -10.45 -11.20
N THR A 218 -5.71 -10.12 -12.43
CA THR A 218 -4.59 -10.76 -13.10
C THR A 218 -3.29 -10.55 -12.33
N SER A 219 -3.03 -9.33 -11.84
CA SER A 219 -1.86 -9.05 -10.98
C SER A 219 -1.88 -9.90 -9.70
N ILE A 220 -3.03 -10.04 -9.04
CA ILE A 220 -3.20 -10.85 -7.83
C ILE A 220 -2.94 -12.34 -8.12
N VAL A 221 -3.45 -12.84 -9.25
CA VAL A 221 -3.31 -14.23 -9.68
C VAL A 221 -1.86 -14.54 -10.03
N LEU A 222 -1.21 -13.72 -10.85
CA LEU A 222 0.19 -13.90 -11.26
C LEU A 222 1.15 -13.83 -10.05
N ALA A 223 0.85 -13.00 -9.06
CA ALA A 223 1.63 -12.89 -7.82
C ALA A 223 1.36 -14.02 -6.80
N ASP A 224 0.40 -14.91 -7.09
CA ASP A 224 -0.14 -15.90 -6.15
C ASP A 224 -0.51 -15.26 -4.78
N ALA A 225 -1.19 -14.12 -4.84
CA ALA A 225 -1.46 -13.29 -3.67
C ALA A 225 -2.84 -13.58 -3.06
N ARG A 226 -2.94 -14.68 -2.31
CA ARG A 226 -4.16 -15.06 -1.58
C ARG A 226 -4.74 -13.93 -0.73
N PHE A 227 -3.88 -13.20 -0.03
CA PHE A 227 -4.27 -12.03 0.74
C PHE A 227 -5.04 -11.03 -0.14
N GLY A 228 -4.46 -10.62 -1.27
CA GLY A 228 -5.07 -9.66 -2.18
C GLY A 228 -6.44 -10.14 -2.68
N PHE A 229 -6.56 -11.43 -3.01
CA PHE A 229 -7.82 -12.04 -3.41
C PHE A 229 -8.88 -11.95 -2.29
N PHE A 230 -8.57 -12.44 -1.09
CA PHE A 230 -9.52 -12.42 0.03
C PHE A 230 -9.88 -11.00 0.46
N THR A 231 -8.96 -10.05 0.38
CA THR A 231 -9.28 -8.65 0.64
C THR A 231 -10.23 -8.08 -0.41
N CYS A 232 -10.04 -8.37 -1.70
CA CYS A 232 -10.97 -7.95 -2.75
C CYS A 232 -12.39 -8.50 -2.52
N VAL A 233 -12.49 -9.76 -2.10
CA VAL A 233 -13.77 -10.38 -1.70
C VAL A 233 -14.36 -9.63 -0.50
N ALA A 234 -13.58 -9.44 0.57
CA ALA A 234 -14.04 -8.78 1.79
C ALA A 234 -14.55 -7.35 1.54
N ILE A 235 -13.81 -6.53 0.79
CA ILE A 235 -14.24 -5.14 0.50
C ILE A 235 -15.47 -5.09 -0.41
N THR A 236 -15.65 -6.08 -1.28
CA THR A 236 -16.86 -6.19 -2.12
C THR A 236 -18.08 -6.57 -1.28
N LEU A 237 -17.93 -7.55 -0.37
CA LEU A 237 -19.00 -8.00 0.51
C LEU A 237 -19.42 -6.95 1.54
N LEU A 238 -18.47 -6.13 2.01
CA LEU A 238 -18.73 -5.06 2.98
C LEU A 238 -19.28 -3.77 2.35
N LEU A 239 -19.32 -3.68 1.01
CA LEU A 239 -19.80 -2.50 0.29
C LEU A 239 -21.16 -1.95 0.77
N PRO A 240 -22.21 -2.76 0.98
CA PRO A 240 -23.50 -2.25 1.46
C PRO A 240 -23.46 -1.78 2.92
N LEU A 241 -22.46 -2.23 3.71
CA LEU A 241 -22.36 -2.02 5.14
C LEU A 241 -21.55 -0.76 5.52
N TYR A 242 -20.62 -0.31 4.68
CA TYR A 242 -19.73 0.82 5.03
C TYR A 242 -20.47 2.09 5.47
N ARG A 243 -21.63 2.38 4.87
CA ARG A 243 -22.46 3.54 5.22
C ARG A 243 -23.14 3.45 6.58
N PHE A 244 -23.32 2.23 7.10
CA PHE A 244 -24.05 1.98 8.35
C PHE A 244 -23.11 1.85 9.55
N ILE A 245 -21.85 1.49 9.33
CA ILE A 245 -20.89 1.30 10.40
C ILE A 245 -20.36 2.67 10.87
N PRO A 246 -20.58 3.05 12.15
CA PRO A 246 -20.09 4.31 12.69
C PRO A 246 -18.57 4.42 12.61
N LYS A 247 -18.05 5.65 12.44
CA LYS A 247 -16.59 5.90 12.43
C LYS A 247 -15.90 5.45 13.71
N THR A 248 -16.59 5.48 14.84
CA THR A 248 -16.08 5.02 16.14
C THR A 248 -15.74 3.53 16.12
N VAL A 249 -16.51 2.70 15.42
CA VAL A 249 -16.19 1.26 15.27
C VAL A 249 -14.87 1.09 14.54
N TRP A 250 -14.68 1.82 13.43
CA TRP A 250 -13.43 1.78 12.66
C TRP A 250 -12.24 2.38 13.39
N LEU A 251 -12.48 3.34 14.29
CA LEU A 251 -11.44 3.91 15.14
C LEU A 251 -10.87 2.87 16.11
N VAL A 252 -11.73 2.04 16.70
CA VAL A 252 -11.32 1.02 17.68
C VAL A 252 -10.94 -0.31 17.02
N ALA A 253 -11.30 -0.51 15.74
CA ALA A 253 -11.09 -1.77 15.02
C ALA A 253 -9.67 -2.36 15.08
N PRO A 254 -8.56 -1.58 14.92
CA PRO A 254 -7.23 -2.17 15.05
C PRO A 254 -6.93 -2.70 16.45
N PHE A 255 -7.46 -2.05 17.49
CA PHE A 255 -7.27 -2.47 18.88
C PHE A 255 -8.11 -3.70 19.22
N LEU A 256 -9.32 -3.79 18.68
CA LEU A 256 -10.12 -5.02 18.77
C LEU A 256 -9.41 -6.18 18.06
N LEU A 257 -8.86 -5.93 16.87
CA LEU A 257 -8.10 -6.93 16.12
C LEU A 257 -6.87 -7.39 16.90
N LEU A 258 -6.12 -6.44 17.46
CA LEU A 258 -4.99 -6.71 18.36
C LEU A 258 -5.39 -7.57 19.57
N ALA A 259 -6.47 -7.19 20.26
CA ALA A 259 -6.95 -7.90 21.43
C ALA A 259 -7.37 -9.33 21.09
N VAL A 260 -8.07 -9.53 19.97
CA VAL A 260 -8.47 -10.86 19.50
C VAL A 260 -7.26 -11.71 19.15
N ILE A 261 -6.25 -11.15 18.49
CA ILE A 261 -5.03 -11.88 18.11
C ILE A 261 -4.18 -12.24 19.33
N ALA A 262 -4.02 -11.31 20.27
CA ALA A 262 -3.31 -11.55 21.52
C ALA A 262 -4.02 -12.64 22.34
N ALA A 263 -5.33 -12.54 22.50
CA ALA A 263 -6.14 -13.56 23.18
C ALA A 263 -6.02 -14.93 22.49
N TYR A 264 -6.07 -14.96 21.16
CA TYR A 264 -5.88 -16.18 20.38
C TYR A 264 -4.51 -16.83 20.63
N GLY A 265 -3.43 -16.04 20.63
CA GLY A 265 -2.08 -16.54 20.93
C GLY A 265 -1.90 -17.04 22.35
N LEU A 266 -2.59 -16.42 23.33
CA LEU A 266 -2.57 -16.87 24.73
C LEU A 266 -3.35 -18.19 24.92
N ILE A 267 -4.44 -18.40 24.19
CA ILE A 267 -5.29 -19.59 24.32
C ILE A 267 -4.74 -20.78 23.52
N VAL A 268 -4.29 -20.55 22.29
CA VAL A 268 -3.90 -21.61 21.33
C VAL A 268 -2.39 -21.86 21.32
N GLY A 269 -1.62 -21.00 21.98
CA GLY A 269 -0.16 -21.02 21.95
C GLY A 269 0.40 -20.24 20.76
N ALA A 270 1.53 -19.58 21.02
CA ALA A 270 2.23 -18.72 20.07
C ALA A 270 3.43 -19.39 19.38
N GLU A 271 3.58 -20.70 19.55
CA GLU A 271 4.61 -21.46 18.85
C GLU A 271 4.27 -21.50 17.36
N GLY A 272 5.26 -21.18 16.51
CA GLY A 272 5.10 -21.06 15.07
C GLY A 272 4.33 -22.21 14.44
N GLY A 273 3.55 -21.91 13.41
CA GLY A 273 2.65 -22.87 12.76
C GLY A 273 2.87 -22.99 11.26
N ALA A 274 2.06 -23.83 10.61
CA ALA A 274 2.03 -23.95 9.16
C ALA A 274 1.80 -22.58 8.49
N ASN A 275 2.27 -22.38 7.26
CA ASN A 275 2.06 -21.15 6.47
C ASN A 275 0.59 -20.98 5.98
N ASP A 276 -0.36 -21.02 6.91
CA ASP A 276 -1.78 -20.73 6.72
C ASP A 276 -2.21 -19.50 7.54
N LEU A 277 -3.51 -19.16 7.49
CA LEU A 277 -4.04 -18.01 8.23
C LEU A 277 -3.81 -18.17 9.75
N SER A 278 -3.95 -19.39 10.27
CA SER A 278 -3.74 -19.72 11.68
C SER A 278 -2.28 -19.50 12.09
N GLY A 279 -1.32 -20.00 11.32
CA GLY A 279 0.11 -19.80 11.60
C GLY A 279 0.55 -18.35 11.48
N ARG A 280 0.04 -17.58 10.51
CA ARG A 280 0.31 -16.13 10.44
C ARG A 280 -0.25 -15.38 11.65
N LEU A 281 -1.44 -15.74 12.11
CA LEU A 281 -2.01 -15.19 13.35
C LEU A 281 -1.18 -15.58 14.58
N LYS A 282 -0.70 -16.82 14.67
CA LYS A 282 0.20 -17.27 15.75
C LYS A 282 1.53 -16.53 15.75
N VAL A 283 2.15 -16.32 14.59
CA VAL A 283 3.40 -15.54 14.47
C VAL A 283 3.18 -14.11 14.94
N THR A 284 2.13 -13.45 14.46
CA THR A 284 1.79 -12.09 14.88
C THR A 284 1.49 -12.03 16.38
N ALA A 285 0.75 -13.00 16.93
CA ALA A 285 0.47 -13.08 18.35
C ALA A 285 1.73 -13.34 19.20
N GLY A 286 2.65 -14.19 18.73
CA GLY A 286 3.93 -14.46 19.38
C GLY A 286 4.83 -13.24 19.44
N ILE A 287 4.94 -12.51 18.33
CA ILE A 287 5.66 -11.24 18.31
C ILE A 287 5.01 -10.28 19.30
N LEU A 288 3.69 -10.07 19.25
CA LEU A 288 2.97 -9.16 20.14
C LEU A 288 3.14 -9.51 21.63
N ASN A 289 3.05 -10.79 21.99
CA ASN A 289 3.19 -11.24 23.38
C ASN A 289 4.64 -11.17 23.89
N SER A 290 5.62 -11.11 22.98
CA SER A 290 7.05 -10.97 23.30
C SER A 290 7.52 -9.51 23.44
N LEU A 291 6.71 -8.54 22.99
CA LEU A 291 7.08 -7.13 23.04
C LEU A 291 6.96 -6.61 24.48
N ASP A 292 8.08 -6.08 24.99
CA ASP A 292 8.10 -5.36 26.27
C ASP A 292 7.21 -4.12 26.21
N PHE A 293 6.57 -3.78 27.32
CA PHE A 293 5.67 -2.65 27.43
C PHE A 293 6.37 -1.33 27.06
N GLN A 294 7.64 -1.17 27.43
CA GLN A 294 8.43 0.00 27.05
C GLN A 294 8.67 0.09 25.53
N VAL A 295 8.78 -1.05 24.84
CA VAL A 295 8.89 -1.11 23.38
C VAL A 295 7.56 -0.73 22.73
N VAL A 296 6.43 -1.22 23.25
CA VAL A 296 5.08 -0.88 22.76
C VAL A 296 4.76 0.61 22.93
N LEU A 297 5.19 1.22 24.04
CA LEU A 297 5.07 2.67 24.23
C LEU A 297 6.07 3.47 23.39
N GLY A 298 7.05 2.79 22.79
CA GLY A 298 8.10 3.39 21.96
C GLY A 298 9.27 3.98 22.75
N ALA A 299 9.35 3.77 24.06
CA ALA A 299 10.45 4.24 24.91
C ALA A 299 11.76 3.44 24.72
N LYS A 300 11.68 2.21 24.21
CA LYS A 300 12.84 1.32 24.00
C LYS A 300 12.85 0.77 22.57
N THR A 301 14.03 0.49 22.03
CA THR A 301 14.21 -0.20 20.75
C THR A 301 14.13 -1.72 20.91
N THR A 302 13.90 -2.43 19.80
CA THR A 302 13.95 -3.89 19.74
C THR A 302 14.61 -4.33 18.45
N ASP A 303 15.39 -5.41 18.52
CA ASP A 303 15.99 -6.06 17.34
C ASP A 303 15.08 -7.15 16.76
N ALA A 304 13.87 -7.33 17.32
CA ALA A 304 12.91 -8.30 16.82
C ALA A 304 12.51 -7.98 15.37
N PHE A 305 12.55 -8.97 14.50
CA PHE A 305 12.13 -8.82 13.11
C PHE A 305 10.62 -8.61 13.04
N THR A 306 10.19 -7.37 12.74
CA THR A 306 8.77 -6.98 12.72
C THR A 306 8.21 -6.74 11.32
N ALA A 307 9.01 -6.86 10.25
CA ALA A 307 8.56 -6.52 8.89
C ALA A 307 7.38 -7.39 8.40
N ASP A 308 7.27 -8.62 8.92
CA ASP A 308 6.19 -9.57 8.65
C ASP A 308 4.89 -9.28 9.42
N SER A 309 4.85 -8.24 10.26
CA SER A 309 3.66 -7.76 10.96
C SER A 309 3.63 -6.23 10.95
N GLY A 310 2.75 -5.67 10.12
CA GLY A 310 2.55 -4.22 10.04
C GLY A 310 2.15 -3.58 11.37
N ILE A 311 1.42 -4.30 12.23
CA ILE A 311 1.10 -3.81 13.58
C ILE A 311 2.34 -3.79 14.47
N SER A 312 3.11 -4.87 14.50
CA SER A 312 4.34 -4.94 15.31
C SER A 312 5.35 -3.89 14.83
N TYR A 313 5.49 -3.71 13.52
CA TYR A 313 6.31 -2.65 12.94
C TYR A 313 5.83 -1.26 13.36
N THR A 314 4.52 -1.02 13.33
CA THR A 314 3.94 0.28 13.70
C THR A 314 4.14 0.58 15.18
N LEU A 315 3.91 -0.39 16.07
CA LEU A 315 4.10 -0.23 17.52
C LEU A 315 5.57 -0.04 17.88
N THR A 316 6.47 -0.81 17.28
CA THR A 316 7.91 -0.70 17.57
C THR A 316 8.51 0.59 17.04
N ASN A 317 8.09 1.10 15.88
CA ASN A 317 8.67 2.31 15.30
C ASN A 317 8.00 3.60 15.80
N PHE A 318 6.68 3.60 15.95
CA PHE A 318 5.90 4.80 16.28
C PHE A 318 5.31 4.79 17.68
N GLY A 319 5.38 3.68 18.42
CA GLY A 319 4.71 3.55 19.71
C GLY A 319 3.19 3.51 19.59
N LEU A 320 2.54 3.14 20.70
CA LEU A 320 1.09 3.06 20.81
C LEU A 320 0.41 4.41 20.54
N PHE A 321 0.92 5.50 21.10
CA PHE A 321 0.31 6.83 20.95
C PHE A 321 0.46 7.39 19.54
N GLY A 322 1.62 7.19 18.91
CA GLY A 322 1.82 7.53 17.50
C GLY A 322 0.85 6.78 16.61
N PHE A 323 0.67 5.47 16.85
CA PHE A 323 -0.30 4.66 16.12
C PHE A 323 -1.74 5.16 16.31
N VAL A 324 -2.17 5.35 17.57
CA VAL A 324 -3.51 5.88 17.89
C VAL A 324 -3.75 7.22 17.20
N GLY A 325 -2.79 8.15 17.28
CA GLY A 325 -2.88 9.47 16.69
C GLY A 325 -3.00 9.43 15.17
N LEU A 326 -2.15 8.65 14.50
CA LEU A 326 -2.15 8.50 13.04
C LEU A 326 -3.42 7.80 12.54
N TRP A 327 -3.84 6.73 13.22
CA TRP A 327 -5.06 6.01 12.88
C TRP A 327 -6.30 6.89 13.07
N ALA A 328 -6.38 7.61 14.19
CA ALA A 328 -7.46 8.55 14.45
C ALA A 328 -7.49 9.68 13.41
N ALA A 329 -6.33 10.25 13.06
CA ALA A 329 -6.22 11.26 12.03
C ALA A 329 -6.74 10.74 10.68
N PHE A 330 -6.37 9.51 10.30
CA PHE A 330 -6.86 8.89 9.07
C PHE A 330 -8.38 8.70 9.07
N VAL A 331 -8.92 8.00 10.09
CA VAL A 331 -10.35 7.67 10.19
C VAL A 331 -11.23 8.92 10.29
N LEU A 332 -10.82 9.89 11.11
CA LEU A 332 -11.60 11.08 11.43
C LEU A 332 -11.36 12.26 10.47
N SER A 333 -10.38 12.18 9.56
CA SER A 333 -10.08 13.27 8.62
C SER A 333 -11.34 13.73 7.85
N PRO A 334 -11.48 15.04 7.59
CA PRO A 334 -12.70 15.60 7.02
C PRO A 334 -12.87 15.19 5.55
N MET A 335 -14.09 14.81 5.19
CA MET A 335 -14.50 14.47 3.81
C MET A 335 -15.47 15.53 3.31
N LYS A 336 -15.36 15.90 2.03
CA LYS A 336 -16.27 16.85 1.39
C LYS A 336 -17.64 16.24 1.11
N ASP A 337 -17.69 14.95 0.83
CA ASP A 337 -18.92 14.22 0.52
C ASP A 337 -18.93 12.87 1.27
N PRO A 338 -20.04 12.48 1.95
CA PRO A 338 -20.17 11.20 2.64
C PRO A 338 -19.89 9.97 1.79
N ARG A 339 -20.08 10.03 0.46
CA ARG A 339 -19.77 8.92 -0.46
C ARG A 339 -18.30 8.52 -0.44
N ALA A 340 -17.39 9.46 -0.15
CA ALA A 340 -15.95 9.18 -0.01
C ALA A 340 -15.67 8.14 1.10
N TRP A 341 -16.58 8.03 2.08
CA TRP A 341 -16.48 7.05 3.14
C TRP A 341 -16.52 5.61 2.65
N ALA A 342 -17.22 5.31 1.56
CA ALA A 342 -17.21 3.96 1.00
C ALA A 342 -15.80 3.54 0.58
N PHE A 343 -15.09 4.41 -0.16
CA PHE A 343 -13.70 4.13 -0.56
C PHE A 343 -12.76 4.09 0.65
N ARG A 344 -12.87 5.04 1.57
CA ARG A 344 -12.04 5.05 2.78
C ARG A 344 -12.28 3.81 3.64
N GLY A 345 -13.53 3.36 3.76
CA GLY A 345 -13.89 2.12 4.46
C GLY A 345 -13.24 0.88 3.83
N MET A 346 -13.19 0.80 2.49
CA MET A 346 -12.41 -0.25 1.80
C MET A 346 -10.93 -0.17 2.15
N MET A 347 -10.35 1.03 2.21
CA MET A 347 -8.94 1.22 2.59
C MET A 347 -8.69 0.91 4.07
N VAL A 348 -9.63 1.20 4.97
CA VAL A 348 -9.55 0.79 6.38
C VAL A 348 -9.50 -0.73 6.50
N VAL A 349 -10.41 -1.45 5.82
CA VAL A 349 -10.41 -2.93 5.81
C VAL A 349 -9.11 -3.47 5.23
N TYR A 350 -8.66 -2.91 4.10
CA TYR A 350 -7.39 -3.28 3.49
C TYR A 350 -6.22 -3.08 4.45
N LEU A 351 -6.11 -1.93 5.11
CA LEU A 351 -5.03 -1.64 6.07
C LEU A 351 -5.09 -2.55 7.30
N LEU A 352 -6.27 -2.80 7.86
CA LEU A 352 -6.45 -3.70 9.00
C LEU A 352 -5.96 -5.11 8.68
N LEU A 353 -6.35 -5.66 7.52
CA LEU A 353 -5.93 -6.98 7.10
C LEU A 353 -4.45 -7.00 6.73
N LEU A 354 -3.95 -5.95 6.05
CA LEU A 354 -2.57 -5.87 5.60
C LEU A 354 -1.61 -5.80 6.79
N MET A 355 -1.96 -5.02 7.80
CA MET A 355 -1.15 -4.86 9.02
C MET A 355 -0.92 -6.19 9.76
N LEU A 356 -1.73 -7.23 9.52
CA LEU A 356 -1.51 -8.56 10.10
C LEU A 356 -0.34 -9.33 9.48
N ILE A 357 0.06 -8.97 8.26
CA ILE A 357 0.99 -9.77 7.46
C ILE A 357 2.11 -8.96 6.81
N SER A 358 2.03 -7.63 6.79
CA SER A 358 3.01 -6.77 6.10
C SER A 358 2.90 -5.30 6.52
N ASN A 359 4.01 -4.57 6.42
CA ASN A 359 4.10 -3.11 6.55
C ASN A 359 4.16 -2.38 5.19
N SER A 360 3.89 -3.08 4.08
CA SER A 360 4.09 -2.56 2.71
C SER A 360 3.29 -1.29 2.36
N PHE A 361 2.26 -0.92 3.13
CA PHE A 361 1.51 0.34 2.95
C PHE A 361 2.28 1.60 3.36
N TYR A 362 3.46 1.45 3.96
CA TYR A 362 4.42 2.55 4.18
C TYR A 362 5.40 2.71 3.01
N SER A 363 5.59 1.68 2.18
CA SER A 363 6.52 1.75 1.05
C SER A 363 5.95 2.58 -0.10
N ILE A 364 6.77 3.48 -0.66
CA ILE A 364 6.33 4.42 -1.69
C ILE A 364 5.69 3.73 -2.90
N LYS A 365 6.16 2.52 -3.24
CA LYS A 365 5.76 1.76 -4.43
C LYS A 365 4.26 1.42 -4.47
N THR A 366 3.62 1.24 -3.30
CA THR A 366 2.17 1.01 -3.18
C THR A 366 1.46 2.21 -2.56
N ALA A 367 2.09 2.84 -1.55
CA ALA A 367 1.51 3.90 -0.75
C ALA A 367 1.23 5.16 -1.58
N ALA A 368 2.10 5.49 -2.55
CA ALA A 368 1.97 6.71 -3.36
C ALA A 368 0.61 6.80 -4.06
N LEU A 369 0.21 5.75 -4.78
CA LEU A 369 -1.08 5.71 -5.46
C LEU A 369 -2.22 5.67 -4.45
N MET A 370 -2.17 4.78 -3.45
CA MET A 370 -3.25 4.61 -2.48
C MET A 370 -3.60 5.92 -1.78
N TRP A 371 -2.61 6.59 -1.17
CA TRP A 371 -2.85 7.80 -0.41
C TRP A 371 -3.27 8.98 -1.30
N PHE A 372 -2.75 9.05 -2.53
CA PHE A 372 -3.23 10.01 -3.53
C PHE A 372 -4.72 9.81 -3.87
N LEU A 373 -5.16 8.56 -4.04
CA LEU A 373 -6.56 8.24 -4.32
C LEU A 373 -7.47 8.57 -3.13
N ILE A 374 -7.04 8.25 -1.90
CA ILE A 374 -7.80 8.59 -0.69
C ILE A 374 -7.94 10.11 -0.58
N GLY A 375 -6.84 10.85 -0.72
CA GLY A 375 -6.86 12.31 -0.67
C GLY A 375 -7.76 12.91 -1.76
N THR A 376 -7.70 12.38 -2.98
CA THR A 376 -8.58 12.81 -4.08
C THR A 376 -10.04 12.53 -3.75
N ALA A 377 -10.36 11.35 -3.22
CA ALA A 377 -11.73 10.98 -2.88
C ALA A 377 -12.32 11.86 -1.78
N ASP A 378 -11.53 12.23 -0.78
CA ASP A 378 -11.98 13.06 0.33
C ASP A 378 -12.24 14.51 -0.05
N ALA A 379 -11.55 15.03 -1.07
CA ALA A 379 -11.64 16.44 -1.47
C ALA A 379 -12.70 16.70 -2.55
N VAL A 380 -13.25 15.65 -3.15
CA VAL A 380 -14.19 15.72 -4.27
C VAL A 380 -15.65 15.73 -3.78
N ASP A 381 -16.48 16.49 -4.49
CA ASP A 381 -17.93 16.53 -4.29
C ASP A 381 -18.59 15.52 -5.23
N TRP A 382 -18.76 14.29 -4.76
CA TRP A 382 -19.24 13.15 -5.55
C TRP A 382 -20.69 13.30 -5.99
N THR A 383 -21.50 13.99 -5.20
CA THR A 383 -22.90 14.28 -5.48
C THR A 383 -23.02 15.21 -6.69
N LYS A 384 -22.20 16.27 -6.77
CA LYS A 384 -22.17 17.15 -7.95
C LYS A 384 -21.70 16.46 -9.22
N ILE A 385 -20.67 15.62 -9.12
CA ILE A 385 -20.15 14.89 -10.29
C ILE A 385 -21.21 13.98 -10.90
N LEU A 386 -21.96 13.25 -10.05
CA LEU A 386 -23.00 12.35 -10.52
C LEU A 386 -24.20 13.12 -11.09
N ALA A 387 -24.63 14.21 -10.44
CA ALA A 387 -25.70 15.06 -10.94
C ALA A 387 -25.37 15.71 -12.31
N TYR A 388 -24.11 16.13 -12.52
CA TYR A 388 -23.67 16.66 -13.82
C TYR A 388 -23.75 15.60 -14.92
N ARG A 389 -23.36 14.37 -14.62
CA ARG A 389 -23.39 13.26 -15.58
C ARG A 389 -24.83 12.91 -15.97
N ASP A 390 -25.72 12.75 -14.99
CA ASP A 390 -27.11 12.35 -15.26
C ASP A 390 -27.81 13.39 -16.16
N ARG A 391 -27.46 14.69 -16.02
CA ARG A 391 -27.91 15.75 -16.94
C ARG A 391 -27.34 15.60 -18.35
N LYS A 392 -26.05 15.30 -18.48
CA LYS A 392 -25.38 15.13 -19.79
C LYS A 392 -25.92 13.90 -20.54
N ASP A 393 -26.16 12.80 -19.83
CA ASP A 393 -26.71 11.57 -20.40
C ASP A 393 -28.16 11.80 -20.85
N GLY A 394 -28.97 12.51 -20.06
CA GLY A 394 -30.33 12.92 -20.46
C GLY A 394 -30.36 13.79 -21.71
N GLN A 395 -29.49 14.80 -21.81
CA GLN A 395 -29.39 15.66 -23.00
C GLN A 395 -28.94 14.88 -24.24
N SER A 396 -28.03 13.92 -24.08
CA SER A 396 -27.54 13.08 -25.18
C SER A 396 -28.62 12.12 -25.68
N ALA A 397 -29.44 11.57 -24.77
CA ALA A 397 -30.58 10.73 -25.12
C ALA A 397 -31.67 11.52 -25.87
N GLU A 398 -32.00 12.73 -25.40
CA GLU A 398 -32.96 13.62 -26.09
C GLU A 398 -32.48 14.03 -27.49
N ALA A 399 -31.18 14.33 -27.63
CA ALA A 399 -30.58 14.66 -28.94
C ALA A 399 -30.60 13.45 -29.90
N ALA A 400 -30.33 12.24 -29.40
CA ALA A 400 -30.42 11.01 -30.19
C ALA A 400 -31.87 10.68 -30.59
N GLU A 401 -32.85 10.97 -29.74
CA GLU A 401 -34.28 10.77 -30.06
C GLU A 401 -34.75 11.79 -31.11
N LYS A 402 -34.35 13.06 -31.00
CA LYS A 402 -34.65 14.09 -32.01
C LYS A 402 -33.99 13.84 -33.37
N SER A 403 -32.86 13.14 -33.41
CA SER A 403 -32.21 12.73 -34.68
C SER A 403 -32.87 11.52 -35.34
N ARG A 404 -33.73 10.78 -34.61
CA ARG A 404 -34.45 9.60 -35.13
C ARG A 404 -35.86 9.93 -35.63
N LYS A 405 -36.39 11.11 -35.27
CA LYS A 405 -37.64 11.67 -35.79
C LYS A 405 -37.30 12.59 -36.94
#